data_AF-A0A524CZV7-F1
#
_entry.id   AF-A0A524CZV7-F1
#
_cell.length_a   1.000
_cell.length_b   1.000
_cell.length_c   1.000
_cell.angle_alpha   90.00
_cell.angle_beta   90.00
_cell.angle_gamma   90.00
#
_symmetry.space_group_name_H-M   'P 1'
#
loop_
_entity.id
_entity.type
_entity.pdbx_description
1 polymer ?
#
loop_
_entity_poly.entity_id
_entity_poly.type
_entity_poly.pdbx_seq_one_letter_code
_entity_poly.pdbx_strand_id
1 'polypeptide(L)'
;MESEENWKQIISKIKNIEQKYTNLHEYLSSLNIPSRDSILEEIHKNIIMDHPIFKEFGSLKDEMFIEKTNKKSKKIHNFIQTTIKNIKVNPVKKVFYLRKFLDKFIDISESDKNVVIKSLKNTGIDELNEKMESLIKIFK
;
A
#
# COMPACT_ATOMS: atom_id res chain seq x y z
N MET A 1 -28.65 49.75 14.80
CA MET A 1 -27.44 49.89 13.97
C MET A 1 -26.23 49.20 14.59
N GLU A 2 -25.95 49.33 15.89
CA GLU A 2 -24.79 48.65 16.53
C GLU A 2 -24.76 47.12 16.41
N SER A 3 -25.92 46.43 16.35
CA SER A 3 -25.95 44.97 16.24
C SER A 3 -25.51 44.44 14.87
N GLU A 4 -25.82 45.16 13.78
CA GLU A 4 -25.42 44.76 12.42
C GLU A 4 -23.91 44.95 12.20
N GLU A 5 -23.34 46.00 12.78
CA GLU A 5 -21.89 46.26 12.75
C GLU A 5 -21.13 45.13 13.47
N ASN A 6 -21.65 44.68 14.63
CA ASN A 6 -21.10 43.54 15.36
C ASN A 6 -21.18 42.23 14.58
N TRP A 7 -22.31 41.97 13.91
CA TRP A 7 -22.44 40.78 13.06
C TRP A 7 -21.46 40.78 11.89
N LYS A 8 -21.25 41.93 11.24
CA LYS A 8 -20.24 42.08 10.17
C LYS A 8 -18.82 41.82 10.68
N GLN A 9 -18.49 42.28 11.89
CA GLN A 9 -17.19 42.01 12.50
C GLN A 9 -16.99 40.53 12.86
N ILE A 10 -18.04 39.85 13.33
CA ILE A 10 -17.96 38.42 13.61
C ILE A 10 -17.76 37.64 12.31
N ILE A 11 -18.52 37.95 11.27
CA ILE A 11 -18.40 37.29 9.96
C ILE A 11 -17.02 37.54 9.34
N SER A 12 -16.47 38.75 9.46
CA SER A 12 -15.13 39.05 8.93
C SER A 12 -14.04 38.28 9.67
N LYS A 13 -14.17 38.11 11.00
CA LYS A 13 -13.27 37.26 11.79
C LYS A 13 -13.35 35.80 11.36
N ILE A 14 -14.56 35.26 11.16
CA ILE A 14 -14.75 33.88 10.69
C ILE A 14 -14.07 33.67 9.34
N LYS A 15 -14.33 34.54 8.37
CA LYS A 15 -13.70 34.47 7.04
C LYS A 15 -12.17 34.54 7.10
N ASN A 16 -11.62 35.36 8.00
CA ASN A 16 -10.17 35.47 8.18
C ASN A 16 -9.58 34.18 8.76
N ILE A 17 -10.28 33.52 9.69
CA ILE A 17 -9.88 32.22 10.22
C ILE A 17 -9.90 31.15 9.12
N GLU A 18 -10.96 31.09 8.32
CA GLU A 18 -11.08 30.15 7.21
C GLU A 18 -9.96 30.35 6.19
N GLN A 19 -9.66 31.60 5.82
CA GLN A 19 -8.56 31.90 4.91
C GLN A 19 -7.20 31.45 5.48
N LYS A 20 -6.94 31.70 6.77
CA LYS A 20 -5.72 31.25 7.42
C LYS A 20 -5.61 29.73 7.45
N TYR A 21 -6.72 29.02 7.64
CA TYR A 21 -6.76 27.57 7.60
C TYR A 21 -6.42 27.03 6.21
N THR A 22 -7.01 27.60 5.15
CA THR A 22 -6.71 27.24 3.76
C THR A 22 -5.22 27.45 3.46
N ASN A 23 -4.67 28.61 3.83
CA ASN A 23 -3.26 28.92 3.61
C ASN A 23 -2.33 27.92 4.34
N LEU A 24 -2.68 27.52 5.57
CA LEU A 24 -1.92 26.52 6.33
C LEU A 24 -1.98 25.15 5.64
N HIS A 25 -3.15 24.74 5.15
CA HIS A 25 -3.32 23.46 4.47
C HIS A 25 -2.54 23.40 3.16
N GLU A 26 -2.56 24.47 2.37
CA GLU A 26 -1.74 24.59 1.15
C GLU A 26 -0.25 24.52 1.48
N TYR A 27 0.20 25.24 2.52
CA TYR A 27 1.60 25.19 2.96
C TYR A 27 2.02 23.78 3.37
N LEU A 28 1.24 23.11 4.22
CA LEU A 28 1.52 21.74 4.65
C LEU A 28 1.52 20.74 3.49
N SER A 29 0.61 20.92 2.53
CA SER A 29 0.54 20.07 1.33
C SER A 29 1.71 20.30 0.38
N SER A 30 2.28 21.50 0.38
CA SER A 30 3.46 21.84 -0.42
C SER A 30 4.78 21.37 0.18
N LEU A 31 4.79 20.96 1.45
CA LEU A 31 6.00 20.41 2.08
C LEU A 31 6.34 19.07 1.44
N ASN A 32 7.40 19.07 0.63
CA ASN A 32 7.98 17.86 0.08
C ASN A 32 8.74 17.10 1.17
N ILE A 33 8.00 16.39 2.02
CA ILE A 33 8.57 15.52 3.05
C ILE A 33 8.90 14.18 2.37
N PRO A 34 10.18 13.86 2.14
CA PRO A 34 10.55 12.61 1.51
C PRO A 34 10.08 11.44 2.36
N SER A 35 9.55 10.42 1.71
CA SER A 35 9.18 9.20 2.40
C SER A 35 10.42 8.54 3.01
N ARG A 36 10.24 7.74 4.07
CA ARG A 36 11.31 6.95 4.66
C ARG A 36 12.06 6.15 3.58
N ASP A 37 11.34 5.57 2.64
CA ASP A 37 11.91 4.76 1.57
C ASP A 37 12.75 5.60 0.61
N SER A 38 12.32 6.82 0.28
CA SER A 38 13.11 7.78 -0.52
C SER A 38 14.41 8.16 0.17
N ILE A 39 14.39 8.39 1.50
CA ILE A 39 15.58 8.69 2.29
C ILE A 39 16.52 7.48 2.31
N LEU A 40 15.99 6.26 2.47
CA LEU A 40 16.78 5.04 2.46
C LEU A 40 17.42 4.77 1.09
N GLU A 41 16.71 5.04 -0.01
CA GLU A 41 17.27 4.96 -1.37
C GLU A 41 18.41 5.97 -1.57
N GLU A 42 18.24 7.20 -1.08
CA GLU A 42 19.28 8.23 -1.15
C GLU A 42 20.51 7.85 -0.32
N ILE A 43 20.32 7.33 0.90
CA ILE A 43 21.40 6.80 1.74
C ILE A 43 22.12 5.65 1.04
N HIS A 44 21.36 4.69 0.50
CA HIS A 44 21.93 3.55 -0.22
C HIS A 44 22.77 4.00 -1.40
N LYS A 45 22.27 4.93 -2.21
CA LYS A 45 23.02 5.47 -3.35
C LYS A 45 24.29 6.21 -2.91
N ASN A 46 24.14 7.18 -2.02
CA ASN A 46 25.22 8.11 -1.69
C ASN A 46 26.30 7.50 -0.78
N ILE A 47 25.95 6.52 0.06
CA ILE A 47 26.90 5.92 1.02
C ILE A 47 27.39 4.56 0.55
N ILE A 48 26.51 3.72 -0.01
CA ILE A 48 26.87 2.33 -0.33
C ILE A 48 27.36 2.22 -1.77
N MET A 49 26.67 2.82 -2.75
CA MET A 49 27.04 2.64 -4.17
C MET A 49 28.24 3.50 -4.58
N ASP A 50 28.35 4.72 -4.05
CA ASP A 50 29.37 5.68 -4.46
C ASP A 50 30.67 5.61 -3.63
N HIS A 51 30.70 4.85 -2.54
CA HIS A 51 31.90 4.75 -1.70
C HIS A 51 32.84 3.61 -2.18
N PRO A 52 34.14 3.88 -2.40
CA PRO A 52 35.07 2.94 -3.03
C PRO A 52 35.20 1.61 -2.28
N ILE A 53 35.07 1.61 -0.94
CA ILE A 53 35.11 0.39 -0.11
C ILE A 53 33.99 -0.59 -0.49
N PHE A 54 32.76 -0.13 -0.69
CA PHE A 54 31.62 -1.01 -0.99
C PHE A 54 31.57 -1.44 -2.46
N LYS A 55 32.22 -0.67 -3.35
CA LYS A 55 32.36 -1.00 -4.77
C LYS A 55 33.20 -2.27 -5.00
N GLU A 56 34.17 -2.53 -4.13
CA GLU A 56 35.00 -3.74 -4.16
C GLU A 56 34.29 -4.96 -3.55
N PHE A 57 33.49 -4.78 -2.49
CA PHE A 57 32.69 -5.86 -1.88
C PHE A 57 31.44 -6.23 -2.68
N GLY A 58 30.88 -5.30 -3.46
CA GLY A 58 29.57 -5.43 -4.12
C GLY A 58 29.58 -6.03 -5.53
N SER A 59 30.72 -6.49 -6.06
CA SER A 59 30.73 -7.04 -7.42
C SER A 59 30.06 -8.42 -7.48
N LEU A 60 28.91 -8.45 -8.17
CA LEU A 60 28.19 -9.60 -8.76
C LEU A 60 27.15 -10.38 -7.91
N LYS A 61 27.13 -10.32 -6.58
CA LYS A 61 26.15 -11.14 -5.81
C LYS A 61 24.96 -10.38 -5.20
N ASP A 62 25.10 -9.11 -4.81
CA ASP A 62 24.06 -8.42 -4.05
C ASP A 62 23.08 -7.59 -4.89
N GLU A 63 23.49 -7.07 -6.05
CA GLU A 63 22.55 -6.43 -7.01
C GLU A 63 21.47 -7.40 -7.50
N MET A 64 21.78 -8.70 -7.53
CA MET A 64 20.83 -9.75 -7.86
C MET A 64 19.74 -9.97 -6.80
N PHE A 65 19.96 -9.60 -5.54
CA PHE A 65 19.03 -9.87 -4.44
C PHE A 65 17.99 -8.75 -4.27
N ILE A 66 18.40 -7.48 -4.37
CA ILE A 66 17.51 -6.32 -4.20
C ILE A 66 16.49 -6.23 -5.36
N GLU A 67 16.92 -6.52 -6.60
CA GLU A 67 16.00 -6.54 -7.74
C GLU A 67 15.02 -7.73 -7.70
N LYS A 68 15.43 -8.87 -7.15
CA LYS A 68 14.58 -10.08 -7.02
C LYS A 68 13.51 -9.93 -5.94
N THR A 69 13.81 -9.28 -4.81
CA THR A 69 12.82 -9.05 -3.75
C THR A 69 11.77 -8.04 -4.18
N ASN A 70 12.16 -6.95 -4.84
CA ASN A 70 11.22 -5.95 -5.37
C ASN A 70 10.35 -6.48 -6.53
N LYS A 71 10.90 -7.36 -7.40
CA LYS A 71 10.10 -8.06 -8.43
C LYS A 71 9.16 -9.11 -7.82
N LYS A 72 9.57 -9.83 -6.77
CA LYS A 72 8.71 -10.82 -6.09
C LYS A 72 7.55 -10.16 -5.34
N SER A 73 7.79 -9.09 -4.58
CA SER A 73 6.74 -8.35 -3.88
C SER A 73 5.72 -7.74 -4.87
N LYS A 74 6.20 -7.13 -5.96
CA LYS A 74 5.32 -6.63 -7.05
C LYS A 74 4.51 -7.75 -7.70
N LYS A 75 5.09 -8.93 -7.95
CA LYS A 75 4.37 -10.08 -8.50
C LYS A 75 3.27 -10.60 -7.57
N ILE A 76 3.55 -10.67 -6.27
CA ILE A 76 2.59 -11.11 -5.25
C ILE A 76 1.44 -10.10 -5.14
N HIS A 77 1.74 -8.81 -5.05
CA HIS A 77 0.72 -7.77 -4.98
C HIS A 77 -0.16 -7.75 -6.24
N ASN A 78 0.45 -7.84 -7.43
CA ASN A 78 -0.28 -7.93 -8.70
C ASN A 78 -1.19 -9.17 -8.76
N PHE A 79 -0.80 -10.26 -8.10
CA PHE A 79 -1.58 -11.48 -8.07
C PHE A 79 -2.85 -11.36 -7.22
N ILE A 80 -2.75 -10.73 -6.04
CA ILE A 80 -3.93 -10.42 -5.21
C ILE A 80 -4.87 -9.49 -5.99
N GLN A 81 -4.33 -8.38 -6.52
CA GLN A 81 -5.11 -7.41 -7.29
C GLN A 81 -5.83 -8.05 -8.48
N THR A 82 -5.17 -8.95 -9.20
CA THR A 82 -5.79 -9.68 -10.32
C THR A 82 -6.94 -10.56 -9.85
N THR A 83 -6.78 -11.24 -8.71
CA THR A 83 -7.82 -12.10 -8.15
C THR A 83 -9.02 -11.27 -7.70
N ILE A 84 -8.78 -10.16 -6.98
CA ILE A 84 -9.83 -9.23 -6.56
C ILE A 84 -10.57 -8.64 -7.78
N LYS A 85 -9.84 -8.22 -8.81
CA LYS A 85 -10.42 -7.70 -10.05
C LYS A 85 -11.33 -8.74 -10.72
N ASN A 86 -10.90 -9.99 -10.80
CA ASN A 86 -11.70 -11.07 -11.37
C ASN A 86 -12.98 -11.35 -10.57
N ILE A 87 -12.90 -11.28 -9.23
CA ILE A 87 -14.05 -11.42 -8.34
C ILE A 87 -15.02 -10.23 -8.50
N LYS A 88 -14.51 -9.00 -8.63
CA LYS A 88 -15.34 -7.81 -8.91
C LYS A 88 -16.09 -7.95 -10.23
N VAL A 89 -15.42 -8.43 -11.28
CA VAL A 89 -16.01 -8.61 -12.62
C VAL A 89 -17.01 -9.75 -12.66
N ASN A 90 -16.75 -10.85 -11.94
CA ASN A 90 -17.67 -11.99 -11.86
C ASN A 90 -17.79 -12.53 -10.42
N PRO A 91 -18.68 -11.94 -9.61
CA PRO A 91 -18.85 -12.32 -8.20
C PRO A 91 -19.36 -13.74 -8.01
N VAL A 92 -20.14 -14.27 -8.96
CA VAL A 92 -20.68 -15.64 -8.91
C VAL A 92 -19.56 -16.68 -8.93
N LYS A 93 -18.45 -16.37 -9.60
CA LYS A 93 -17.26 -17.23 -9.66
C LYS A 93 -16.25 -16.97 -8.54
N LYS A 94 -16.64 -16.27 -7.47
CA LYS A 94 -15.74 -15.95 -6.34
C LYS A 94 -15.01 -17.17 -5.78
N VAL A 95 -15.74 -18.24 -5.48
CA VAL A 95 -15.16 -19.48 -4.95
C VAL A 95 -14.12 -20.08 -5.90
N PHE A 96 -14.38 -20.04 -7.21
CA PHE A 96 -13.44 -20.51 -8.23
C PHE A 96 -12.15 -19.68 -8.24
N TYR A 97 -12.26 -18.35 -8.16
CA TYR A 97 -11.08 -17.48 -8.13
C TYR A 97 -10.29 -17.62 -6.82
N LEU A 98 -10.96 -17.82 -5.68
CA LEU A 98 -10.30 -18.11 -4.40
C LEU A 98 -9.57 -19.45 -4.44
N ARG A 99 -10.17 -20.49 -5.03
CA ARG A 99 -9.50 -21.79 -5.19
C ARG A 99 -8.27 -21.65 -6.08
N LYS A 100 -8.39 -20.98 -7.23
CA LYS A 100 -7.26 -20.67 -8.12
C LYS A 100 -6.17 -19.84 -7.43
N PHE A 101 -6.54 -18.99 -6.46
CA PHE A 101 -5.58 -18.27 -5.63
C PHE A 101 -4.80 -19.22 -4.72
N LEU A 102 -5.52 -20.09 -4.01
CA LEU A 102 -4.94 -21.02 -3.05
C LEU A 102 -4.12 -22.14 -3.70
N ASP A 103 -4.44 -22.52 -4.94
CA ASP A 103 -3.68 -23.51 -5.72
C ASP A 103 -2.24 -23.08 -6.03
N LYS A 104 -1.89 -21.82 -5.76
CA LYS A 104 -0.51 -21.34 -5.91
C LYS A 104 0.38 -21.58 -4.70
N PHE A 105 -0.18 -21.89 -3.54
CA PHE A 105 0.60 -22.25 -2.37
C PHE A 105 0.96 -23.73 -2.46
N ILE A 106 2.25 -24.04 -2.33
CA ILE A 106 2.75 -25.41 -2.42
C ILE A 106 2.40 -26.18 -1.13
N ASP A 107 2.37 -25.47 -0.01
CA ASP A 107 2.31 -26.06 1.33
C ASP A 107 0.89 -26.17 1.91
N ILE A 108 -0.16 -25.83 1.15
CA ILE A 108 -1.55 -25.88 1.63
C ILE A 108 -2.27 -27.16 1.20
N SER A 109 -2.80 -27.91 2.18
CA SER A 109 -3.58 -29.12 1.90
C SER A 109 -4.94 -28.80 1.28
N GLU A 110 -5.54 -29.74 0.52
CA GLU A 110 -6.91 -29.55 -0.02
C GLU A 110 -7.96 -29.35 1.07
N SER A 111 -7.78 -29.97 2.25
CA SER A 111 -8.64 -29.73 3.42
C SER A 111 -8.53 -28.28 3.88
N ASP A 112 -7.32 -27.74 4.02
CA ASP A 112 -7.10 -26.37 4.46
C ASP A 112 -7.64 -25.37 3.44
N LYS A 113 -7.44 -25.63 2.14
CA LYS A 113 -8.02 -24.81 1.08
C LYS A 113 -9.54 -24.70 1.23
N ASN A 114 -10.23 -25.81 1.53
CA ASN A 114 -11.68 -25.79 1.70
C ASN A 114 -12.11 -25.00 2.95
N VAL A 115 -11.34 -25.06 4.04
CA VAL A 115 -11.60 -24.27 5.25
C VAL A 115 -11.42 -22.78 4.97
N VAL A 116 -10.33 -22.40 4.29
CA VAL A 116 -10.05 -21.01 3.91
C VAL A 116 -11.11 -20.48 2.93
N ILE A 117 -11.53 -21.27 1.95
CA ILE A 117 -12.61 -20.87 1.03
C ILE A 117 -13.92 -20.64 1.79
N LYS A 118 -14.25 -21.51 2.75
CA LYS A 118 -15.46 -21.36 3.58
C LYS A 118 -15.44 -20.08 4.40
N SER A 119 -14.28 -19.64 4.90
CA SER A 119 -14.17 -18.39 5.66
C SER A 119 -14.22 -17.15 4.76
N LEU A 120 -13.69 -17.24 3.54
CA LEU A 120 -13.61 -16.10 2.62
C LEU A 120 -14.82 -15.91 1.69
N LYS A 121 -15.64 -16.94 1.45
CA LYS A 121 -16.74 -16.88 0.48
C LYS A 121 -17.72 -15.72 0.73
N ASN A 122 -17.97 -15.38 2.00
CA ASN A 122 -18.90 -14.34 2.41
C ASN A 122 -18.22 -13.02 2.80
N THR A 123 -16.89 -12.93 2.73
CA THR A 123 -16.15 -11.72 3.11
C THR A 123 -16.32 -10.61 2.06
N GLY A 124 -16.48 -9.35 2.48
CA GLY A 124 -16.53 -8.18 1.58
C GLY A 124 -15.22 -8.00 0.80
N ILE A 125 -15.23 -7.23 -0.29
CA ILE A 125 -14.05 -7.13 -1.16
C ILE A 125 -12.86 -6.44 -0.48
N ASP A 126 -13.13 -5.42 0.35
CA ASP A 126 -12.07 -4.67 1.03
C ASP A 126 -11.38 -5.53 2.10
N GLU A 127 -12.17 -6.20 2.94
CA GLU A 127 -11.66 -7.19 3.90
C GLU A 127 -10.99 -8.41 3.23
N LEU A 128 -11.43 -8.78 2.02
CA LEU A 128 -10.87 -9.91 1.30
C LEU A 128 -9.42 -9.64 0.90
N ASN A 129 -9.11 -8.40 0.52
CA ASN A 129 -7.74 -8.01 0.16
C ASN A 129 -6.78 -8.20 1.34
N GLU A 130 -7.14 -7.70 2.52
CA GLU A 130 -6.34 -7.82 3.75
C GLU A 130 -6.16 -9.29 4.18
N LYS A 131 -7.23 -10.10 4.07
CA LYS A 131 -7.15 -11.54 4.40
C LYS A 131 -6.26 -12.29 3.40
N MET A 132 -6.29 -11.94 2.11
CA MET A 132 -5.42 -12.55 1.11
C MET A 132 -3.95 -12.18 1.30
N GLU A 133 -3.66 -10.95 1.71
CA GLU A 133 -2.29 -10.54 2.10
C GLU A 133 -1.81 -11.32 3.32
N SER A 134 -2.69 -11.50 4.31
CA SER A 134 -2.41 -12.29 5.51
C SER A 134 -2.11 -13.76 5.17
N LEU A 135 -2.87 -14.35 4.24
CA LEU A 135 -2.64 -15.73 3.81
C LEU A 135 -1.27 -15.93 3.15
N ILE A 136 -0.78 -14.95 2.38
CA ILE A 136 0.55 -15.02 1.76
C ILE A 136 1.68 -14.93 2.79
N LYS A 137 1.43 -14.28 3.93
CA LYS A 137 2.40 -14.27 5.04
C LYS A 137 2.45 -15.61 5.76
N ILE A 138 1.32 -16.33 5.81
CA ILE A 138 1.19 -17.63 6.50
C ILE A 138 1.70 -18.77 5.61
N PHE A 139 1.29 -18.79 4.34
CA PHE A 139 1.61 -19.83 3.38
C PHE A 139 2.63 -19.30 2.36
N LYS A 140 3.78 -19.97 2.23
CA LYS A 140 4.87 -19.58 1.32
C LYS A 140 4.66 -20.07 -0.11
#